data_AF-A0A2W4SGT3-F1
#
_entry.id   AF-A0A2W4SGT3-F1
#
_cell.length_a   1.000
_cell.length_b   1.000
_cell.length_c   1.000
_cell.angle_alpha   90.00
_cell.angle_beta   90.00
_cell.angle_gamma   90.00
#
_symmetry.space_group_name_H-M   'P 1'
#
loop_
_entity.id
_entity.type
_entity.pdbx_description
1 polymer ?
#
loop_
_entity_poly.entity_id
_entity_poly.type
_entity_poly.pdbx_seq_one_letter_code
_entity_poly.pdbx_strand_id
1 'polypeptide(L)'
;MSEVDMLSVALALAVAPVPAGPEIEVRAERLTERQVEARARDFVRNVLPAPSFGRYARWTQPVCPRVTGIADVYAAIVEARVRAAATAAGVPLARPGCRTNLSITFGEDAKVTAGVIPRRKPKQVAKLDRVQRDRLLNSALPGCSLTAAPACSAASWSAPSRRRSSPSSPAVPGCRWRS
;
A
#
# COMPACT_ATOMS: atom_id res chain seq x y z
N MET A 1 37.88 -17.98 -65.31
CA MET A 1 36.51 -17.56 -65.69
C MET A 1 35.56 -18.09 -64.64
N SER A 2 34.74 -17.19 -64.10
CA SER A 2 33.58 -17.41 -63.19
C SER A 2 33.96 -17.67 -61.71
N GLU A 3 34.03 -16.67 -60.83
CA GLU A 3 32.96 -15.80 -60.27
C GLU A 3 31.74 -16.58 -59.76
N VAL A 4 31.65 -16.71 -58.43
CA VAL A 4 30.37 -16.72 -57.70
C VAL A 4 30.61 -16.07 -56.33
N ASP A 5 30.39 -14.76 -56.31
CA ASP A 5 30.18 -13.95 -55.12
C ASP A 5 29.19 -14.60 -54.16
N MET A 6 29.64 -14.85 -52.94
CA MET A 6 28.82 -15.35 -51.85
C MET A 6 28.02 -14.16 -51.29
N LEU A 7 26.82 -13.98 -51.85
CA LEU A 7 25.83 -12.95 -51.52
C LEU A 7 25.62 -12.80 -49.99
N SER A 8 26.06 -11.69 -49.42
CA SER A 8 25.62 -11.25 -48.10
C SER A 8 24.26 -10.58 -48.23
N VAL A 9 23.19 -11.26 -47.82
CA VAL A 9 21.85 -10.66 -47.68
C VAL A 9 21.82 -9.90 -46.35
N ALA A 10 22.02 -8.59 -46.41
CA ALA A 10 21.74 -7.69 -45.28
C ALA A 10 20.22 -7.45 -45.20
N LEU A 11 19.54 -8.15 -44.29
CA LEU A 11 18.15 -7.88 -43.97
C LEU A 11 18.07 -6.59 -43.16
N ALA A 12 17.73 -5.48 -43.82
CA ALA A 12 17.45 -4.22 -43.16
C ALA A 12 16.10 -4.32 -42.42
N LEU A 13 16.13 -4.47 -41.10
CA LEU A 13 14.98 -4.26 -40.25
C LEU A 13 14.64 -2.76 -40.28
N ALA A 14 13.58 -2.40 -41.02
CA ALA A 14 13.01 -1.06 -40.96
C ALA A 14 12.41 -0.83 -39.56
N VAL A 15 13.16 -0.12 -38.71
CA VAL A 15 12.61 0.42 -37.45
C VAL A 15 11.71 1.59 -37.84
N ALA A 16 10.39 1.38 -37.80
CA ALA A 16 9.44 2.47 -37.96
C ALA A 16 9.61 3.46 -36.79
N PRO A 17 9.68 4.79 -37.05
CA PRO A 17 9.73 5.77 -35.99
C PRO A 17 8.44 5.71 -35.16
N VAL A 18 8.58 5.59 -33.84
CA VAL A 18 7.45 5.70 -32.90
C VAL A 18 6.85 7.09 -33.06
N PRO A 19 5.55 7.23 -33.35
CA PRO A 19 4.93 8.54 -33.47
C PRO A 19 5.10 9.30 -32.15
N ALA A 20 5.58 10.54 -32.24
CA ALA A 20 5.64 11.43 -31.09
C ALA A 20 4.22 11.55 -30.52
N GLY A 21 4.07 11.21 -29.23
CA GLY A 21 2.80 11.38 -28.53
C GLY A 21 2.35 12.85 -28.57
N PRO A 22 1.06 13.13 -28.35
CA PRO A 22 0.54 14.49 -28.39
C PRO A 22 1.32 15.39 -27.41
N GLU A 23 1.59 16.63 -27.84
CA GLU A 23 2.27 17.65 -27.04
C GLU A 23 1.48 17.93 -25.75
N ILE A 24 2.05 17.60 -24.59
CA ILE A 24 1.41 17.76 -23.29
C ILE A 24 1.80 19.12 -22.72
N GLU A 25 0.93 20.13 -22.91
CA GLU A 25 1.11 21.43 -22.26
C GLU A 25 0.57 21.38 -20.82
N VAL A 26 1.47 21.38 -19.83
CA VAL A 26 1.11 21.42 -18.41
C VAL A 26 0.95 22.88 -17.96
N ARG A 27 -0.30 23.38 -17.97
CA ARG A 27 -0.63 24.70 -17.41
C ARG A 27 -0.91 24.59 -15.92
N ALA A 28 -0.08 25.22 -15.09
CA ALA A 28 -0.29 25.34 -13.65
C ALA A 28 -0.82 26.73 -13.29
N GLU A 29 -1.94 26.77 -12.57
CA GLU A 29 -2.44 28.01 -11.97
C GLU A 29 -1.56 28.39 -10.76
N ARG A 30 -1.02 29.61 -10.73
CA ARG A 30 -0.31 30.11 -9.56
C ARG A 30 -1.33 30.40 -8.45
N LEU A 31 -1.30 29.57 -7.42
CA LEU A 31 -2.12 29.77 -6.23
C LEU A 31 -1.51 30.82 -5.30
N THR A 32 -2.36 31.54 -4.57
CA THR A 32 -1.93 32.35 -3.43
C THR A 32 -1.50 31.45 -2.27
N GLU A 33 -0.65 31.96 -1.37
CA GLU A 33 -0.19 31.21 -0.18
C GLU A 33 -1.37 30.64 0.64
N ARG A 34 -2.43 31.44 0.85
CA ARG A 34 -3.65 31.00 1.55
C ARG A 34 -4.34 29.82 0.85
N GLN A 35 -4.38 29.83 -0.49
CA GLN A 35 -4.97 28.73 -1.26
C GLN A 35 -4.10 27.47 -1.22
N VAL A 36 -2.77 27.62 -1.25
CA VAL A 36 -1.82 26.50 -1.08
C VAL A 36 -2.02 25.85 0.29
N GLU A 37 -2.06 26.66 1.36
CA GLU A 37 -2.22 26.15 2.72
C GLU A 37 -3.56 25.42 2.90
N ALA A 38 -4.66 25.99 2.38
CA ALA A 38 -5.97 25.36 2.41
C ALA A 38 -5.97 24.02 1.67
N ARG A 39 -5.45 23.97 0.44
CA ARG A 39 -5.38 22.73 -0.36
C ARG A 39 -4.49 21.67 0.30
N ALA A 40 -3.35 22.05 0.87
CA ALA A 40 -2.48 21.12 1.59
C ALA A 40 -3.18 20.54 2.83
N ARG A 41 -3.87 21.38 3.60
CA ARG A 41 -4.64 20.96 4.78
C ARG A 41 -5.78 20.01 4.41
N ASP A 42 -6.50 20.31 3.33
CA ASP A 42 -7.59 19.47 2.82
C ASP A 42 -7.07 18.14 2.30
N PHE A 43 -5.96 18.15 1.58
CA PHE A 43 -5.30 16.93 1.12
C PHE A 43 -4.94 16.01 2.31
N VAL A 44 -4.28 16.55 3.34
CA VAL A 44 -3.92 15.77 4.54
C VAL A 44 -5.17 15.20 5.23
N ARG A 45 -6.25 15.97 5.34
CA ARG A 45 -7.53 15.51 5.92
C ARG A 45 -8.21 14.41 5.12
N ASN A 46 -8.04 14.40 3.80
CA ASN A 46 -8.65 13.41 2.91
C ASN A 46 -7.83 12.12 2.81
N VAL A 47 -6.51 12.19 2.98
CA VAL A 47 -5.60 11.03 2.81
C VAL A 47 -5.31 10.32 4.12
N LEU A 48 -5.29 11.04 5.26
CA LEU A 48 -5.02 10.43 6.55
C LEU A 48 -6.32 10.06 7.31
N PRO A 49 -6.28 9.00 8.14
CA PRO A 49 -7.36 8.73 9.07
C PRO A 49 -7.64 9.92 9.99
N ALA A 50 -8.89 10.01 10.48
CA ALA A 50 -9.27 11.05 11.43
C ALA A 50 -8.30 11.09 12.62
N PRO A 51 -7.77 12.27 12.98
CA PRO A 51 -6.76 12.37 14.01
C PRO A 51 -7.33 12.01 15.39
N SER A 52 -6.59 11.21 16.16
CA SER A 52 -6.92 10.95 17.56
C SER A 52 -6.73 12.23 18.38
N PHE A 53 -7.76 12.65 19.13
CA PHE A 53 -7.74 13.90 19.91
C PHE A 53 -7.39 15.17 19.10
N GLY A 54 -7.80 15.22 17.83
CA GLY A 54 -7.61 16.41 16.98
C GLY A 54 -6.17 16.64 16.51
N ARG A 55 -5.23 15.72 16.77
CA ARG A 55 -3.83 15.79 16.28
C ARG A 55 -3.41 14.51 15.57
N TYR A 56 -2.70 14.66 14.45
CA TYR A 56 -2.07 13.52 13.77
C TYR A 56 -0.91 12.99 14.60
N ALA A 57 -0.73 11.65 14.58
CA ALA A 57 0.39 11.02 15.25
C ALA A 57 1.72 11.50 14.65
N ARG A 58 2.71 11.77 15.51
CA ARG A 58 4.07 12.14 15.12
C ARG A 58 5.05 11.15 15.75
N TRP A 59 6.08 10.78 15.02
CA TRP A 59 7.20 10.02 15.57
C TRP A 59 8.11 10.97 16.35
N THR A 60 8.07 10.86 17.68
CA THR A 60 8.95 11.64 18.57
C THR A 60 10.22 10.88 18.97
N GLN A 61 10.18 9.55 18.85
CA GLN A 61 11.33 8.69 19.13
C GLN A 61 11.92 8.15 17.82
N PRO A 62 13.25 8.01 17.72
CA PRO A 62 13.86 7.37 16.57
C PRO A 62 13.32 5.95 16.36
N VAL A 63 13.03 5.60 15.11
CA VAL A 63 12.43 4.31 14.74
C VAL A 63 13.48 3.20 14.78
N CYS A 64 13.12 2.10 15.43
CA CYS A 64 13.87 0.86 15.57
C CYS A 64 12.96 -0.29 15.11
N PRO A 65 12.96 -0.61 13.80
CA PRO A 65 12.11 -1.64 13.24
C PRO A 65 12.68 -3.03 13.56
N ARG A 66 11.80 -3.99 13.86
CA ARG A 66 12.11 -5.41 13.93
C ARG A 66 11.03 -6.21 13.22
N VAL A 67 11.45 -7.15 12.39
CA VAL A 67 10.55 -8.09 11.71
C VAL A 67 10.67 -9.48 12.35
N THR A 68 9.54 -10.16 12.52
CA THR A 68 9.44 -11.50 13.12
C THR A 68 8.42 -12.36 12.38
N GLY A 69 8.59 -13.69 12.42
CA GLY A 69 7.63 -14.64 11.85
C GLY A 69 7.88 -15.03 10.39
N ILE A 70 9.05 -14.68 9.84
CA ILE A 70 9.57 -15.12 8.54
C ILE A 70 11.07 -15.37 8.65
N ALA A 71 11.66 -16.02 7.64
CA ALA A 71 13.10 -16.25 7.60
C ALA A 71 13.89 -14.92 7.61
N ASP A 72 15.04 -14.91 8.31
CA ASP A 72 15.83 -13.70 8.59
C ASP A 72 16.26 -12.95 7.33
N VAL A 73 16.51 -13.66 6.22
CA VAL A 73 16.85 -13.04 4.92
C VAL A 73 15.72 -12.12 4.44
N TYR A 74 14.46 -12.57 4.54
CA TYR A 74 13.31 -11.75 4.16
C TYR A 74 13.00 -10.67 5.21
N ALA A 75 13.20 -10.98 6.49
CA ALA A 75 13.07 -10.00 7.57
C ALA A 75 14.01 -8.81 7.34
N ALA A 76 15.27 -9.05 6.98
CA ALA A 76 16.26 -8.02 6.70
C ALA A 76 15.86 -7.13 5.51
N ILE A 77 15.27 -7.70 4.46
CA ILE A 77 14.76 -6.94 3.30
C ILE A 77 13.63 -5.99 3.73
N VAL A 78 12.68 -6.49 4.51
CA VAL A 78 11.55 -5.68 5.01
C VAL A 78 12.06 -4.59 5.95
N GLU A 79 12.96 -4.91 6.88
CA GLU A 79 13.57 -3.92 7.78
C GLU A 79 14.32 -2.82 7.00
N ALA A 80 15.10 -3.19 5.98
CA ALA A 80 15.79 -2.24 5.10
C ALA A 80 14.80 -1.33 4.38
N ARG A 81 13.69 -1.89 3.87
CA ARG A 81 12.65 -1.11 3.19
C ARG A 81 11.96 -0.12 4.13
N VAL A 82 11.66 -0.54 5.35
CA VAL A 82 11.07 0.32 6.38
C VAL A 82 12.03 1.44 6.78
N ARG A 83 13.33 1.15 6.92
CA ARG A 83 14.36 2.16 7.18
C ARG A 83 14.47 3.18 6.05
N ALA A 84 14.44 2.74 4.80
CA ALA A 84 14.43 3.62 3.64
C ALA A 84 13.18 4.53 3.63
N ALA A 85 12.00 3.97 3.90
CA ALA A 85 10.76 4.74 3.99
C ALA A 85 10.77 5.77 5.13
N ALA A 86 11.29 5.40 6.30
CA ALA A 86 11.45 6.32 7.42
C ALA A 86 12.38 7.49 7.07
N THR A 87 13.51 7.20 6.40
CA THR A 87 14.46 8.22 5.94
C THR A 87 13.80 9.18 4.95
N ALA A 88 13.08 8.66 3.95
CA ALA A 88 12.36 9.47 2.97
C ALA A 88 11.26 10.34 3.61
N ALA A 89 10.64 9.84 4.69
CA ALA A 89 9.62 10.57 5.45
C ALA A 89 10.19 11.56 6.49
N GLY A 90 11.53 11.72 6.58
CA GLY A 90 12.18 12.57 7.58
C GLY A 90 12.03 12.06 9.01
N VAL A 91 11.74 10.77 9.19
CA VAL A 91 11.59 10.15 10.51
C VAL A 91 12.98 9.69 11.00
N PRO A 92 13.44 10.11 12.19
CA PRO A 92 14.75 9.72 12.70
C PRO A 92 14.88 8.20 12.86
N LEU A 93 16.03 7.64 12.49
CA LEU A 93 16.35 6.23 12.69
C LEU A 93 17.22 6.02 13.92
N ALA A 94 16.92 4.98 14.69
CA ALA A 94 17.75 4.56 15.81
C ALA A 94 19.01 3.81 15.33
N ARG A 95 20.07 3.86 16.15
CA ARG A 95 21.32 3.12 15.92
C ARG A 95 21.09 1.60 15.93
N PRO A 96 21.95 0.79 15.28
CA PRO A 96 21.92 -0.67 15.40
C PRO A 96 21.94 -1.12 16.87
N GLY A 97 21.26 -2.24 17.18
CA GLY A 97 21.12 -2.74 18.56
C GLY A 97 20.12 -1.98 19.44
N CYS A 98 19.32 -1.08 18.85
CA CYS A 98 18.28 -0.34 19.55
C CYS A 98 17.16 -1.23 20.12
N ARG A 99 16.44 -0.70 21.11
CA ARG A 99 15.22 -1.34 21.61
C ARG A 99 14.09 -1.16 20.60
N THR A 100 13.51 -2.27 20.14
CA THR A 100 12.39 -2.29 19.19
C THR A 100 11.22 -1.42 19.67
N ASN A 101 10.81 -0.48 18.82
CA ASN A 101 9.60 0.33 19.02
C ASN A 101 8.62 0.24 17.84
N LEU A 102 9.03 -0.40 16.73
CA LEU A 102 8.17 -0.73 15.60
C LEU A 102 8.35 -2.22 15.31
N SER A 103 7.30 -3.00 15.57
CA SER A 103 7.30 -4.46 15.34
C SER A 103 6.43 -4.78 14.14
N ILE A 104 6.96 -5.56 13.22
CA ILE A 104 6.22 -6.11 12.08
C ILE A 104 6.24 -7.62 12.25
N THR A 105 5.08 -8.20 12.47
CA THR A 105 4.93 -9.63 12.72
C THR A 105 4.14 -10.25 11.60
N PHE A 106 4.78 -11.19 10.91
CA PHE A 106 4.11 -12.07 9.96
C PHE A 106 3.60 -13.28 10.73
N GLY A 107 2.34 -13.60 10.54
CA GLY A 107 1.71 -14.79 11.09
C GLY A 107 0.83 -15.42 10.03
N GLU A 108 0.69 -16.74 10.08
CA GLU A 108 -0.16 -17.49 9.15
C GLU A 108 -1.64 -17.08 9.31
N ASP A 109 -2.06 -16.86 10.55
CA ASP A 109 -3.39 -16.39 10.90
C ASP A 109 -3.30 -15.02 11.60
N ALA A 110 -3.82 -14.01 10.91
CA ALA A 110 -3.86 -12.63 11.40
C ALA A 110 -4.72 -12.48 12.65
N LYS A 111 -5.83 -13.23 12.77
CA LYS A 111 -6.74 -13.19 13.92
C LYS A 111 -6.09 -13.80 15.16
N VAL A 112 -5.42 -14.94 15.00
CA VAL A 112 -4.66 -15.57 16.08
C VAL A 112 -3.54 -14.64 16.54
N THR A 113 -2.77 -14.08 15.60
CA THR A 113 -1.66 -13.16 15.90
C THR A 113 -2.14 -11.89 16.60
N ALA A 114 -3.20 -11.24 16.08
CA ALA A 114 -3.79 -10.05 16.68
C ALA A 114 -4.38 -10.33 18.06
N GLY A 115 -4.97 -11.50 18.28
CA GLY A 115 -5.51 -11.94 19.56
C GLY A 115 -4.48 -12.06 20.70
N VAL A 116 -3.20 -12.24 20.36
CA VAL A 116 -2.11 -12.30 21.36
C VAL A 116 -1.74 -10.91 21.89
N ILE A 117 -1.89 -9.86 21.07
CA ILE A 117 -1.51 -8.48 21.41
C ILE A 117 -2.21 -7.95 22.66
N PRO A 118 -3.56 -8.00 22.80
CA PRO A 118 -4.23 -7.51 24.01
C PRO A 118 -3.80 -8.27 25.27
N ARG A 119 -3.43 -9.55 25.16
CA ARG A 119 -2.99 -10.38 26.28
C ARG A 119 -1.58 -10.05 26.74
N ARG A 120 -0.64 -9.89 25.80
CA ARG A 120 0.80 -9.66 26.10
C ARG A 120 1.13 -8.19 26.28
N LYS A 121 0.41 -7.29 25.61
CA LYS A 121 0.69 -5.85 25.56
C LYS A 121 -0.61 -5.03 25.69
N PRO A 122 -1.34 -5.16 26.81
CA PRO A 122 -2.66 -4.51 26.98
C PRO A 122 -2.61 -2.98 26.80
N LYS A 123 -1.50 -2.33 27.18
CA LYS A 123 -1.32 -0.87 27.01
C LYS A 123 -1.33 -0.42 25.53
N GLN A 124 -0.97 -1.28 24.59
CA GLN A 124 -0.93 -0.92 23.15
C GLN A 124 -2.34 -0.81 22.54
N VAL A 125 -3.30 -1.59 23.05
CA VAL A 125 -4.70 -1.58 22.58
C VAL A 125 -5.63 -0.76 23.48
N ALA A 126 -5.14 -0.29 24.64
CA ALA A 126 -5.92 0.49 25.60
C ALA A 126 -6.45 1.82 25.02
N LYS A 127 -5.76 2.37 24.01
CA LYS A 127 -6.15 3.62 23.34
C LYS A 127 -7.21 3.42 22.25
N LEU A 128 -7.56 2.17 21.93
CA LEU A 128 -8.56 1.85 20.93
C LEU A 128 -9.95 1.85 21.58
N ASP A 129 -10.91 2.52 20.94
CA ASP A 129 -12.31 2.38 21.30
C ASP A 129 -12.81 0.95 21.03
N ARG A 130 -14.01 0.62 21.51
CA ARG A 130 -14.58 -0.73 21.37
C ARG A 130 -14.69 -1.15 19.90
N VAL A 131 -15.13 -0.26 19.02
CA VAL A 131 -15.32 -0.53 17.59
C VAL A 131 -13.96 -0.75 16.91
N GLN A 132 -12.97 0.07 17.23
CA GLN A 132 -11.59 -0.06 16.72
C GLN A 132 -10.93 -1.34 17.19
N ARG A 133 -11.15 -1.74 18.45
CA ARG A 133 -10.62 -3.00 18.99
C ARG A 133 -11.30 -4.20 18.34
N ASP A 134 -12.62 -4.16 18.17
CA ASP A 134 -13.36 -5.22 17.50
C ASP A 134 -12.93 -5.34 16.03
N ARG A 135 -12.69 -4.22 15.34
CA ARG A 135 -12.09 -4.24 13.99
C ARG A 135 -10.69 -4.83 13.99
N LEU A 136 -9.81 -4.43 14.90
CA LEU A 136 -8.44 -4.97 14.96
C LEU A 136 -8.44 -6.49 15.18
N LEU A 137 -9.35 -7.00 16.02
CA LEU A 137 -9.36 -8.41 16.43
C LEU A 137 -10.21 -9.30 15.52
N ASN A 138 -11.24 -8.75 14.87
CA ASN A 138 -12.22 -9.53 14.12
C ASN A 138 -12.35 -9.12 12.64
N SER A 139 -11.62 -8.11 12.16
CA SER A 139 -11.59 -7.85 10.73
C SER A 139 -10.93 -9.02 10.01
N ALA A 140 -11.58 -9.51 8.96
CA ALA A 140 -10.93 -10.30 7.93
C ALA A 140 -9.98 -9.36 7.19
N LEU A 141 -8.82 -9.08 7.79
CA LEU A 141 -7.69 -8.55 7.05
C LEU A 141 -7.40 -9.58 5.94
N PRO A 142 -7.22 -9.18 4.67
CA PRO A 142 -6.93 -10.14 3.62
C PRO A 142 -5.59 -10.82 3.93
N GLY A 143 -5.68 -12.00 4.55
CA GLY A 143 -4.61 -12.97 4.64
C GLY A 143 -4.65 -13.75 3.34
N CYS A 144 -3.70 -13.52 2.44
CA CYS A 144 -3.48 -14.43 1.34
C CYS A 144 -2.95 -15.75 1.91
N SER A 145 -3.83 -16.74 2.13
CA SER A 145 -3.40 -18.11 2.37
C SER A 145 -2.92 -18.72 1.05
N LEU A 146 -1.69 -19.21 1.00
CA LEU A 146 -1.07 -19.78 -0.21
C LEU A 146 -1.52 -21.21 -0.55
N THR A 147 -2.48 -21.78 0.17
CA THR A 147 -3.07 -23.07 -0.20
C THR A 147 -4.20 -22.88 -1.19
N ALA A 148 -3.85 -23.05 -2.47
CA ALA A 148 -4.70 -23.21 -3.66
C ALA A 148 -5.67 -22.06 -3.98
N ALA A 149 -5.24 -21.19 -4.90
CA ALA A 149 -6.11 -20.26 -5.62
C ALA A 149 -7.01 -21.02 -6.63
N PRO A 150 -8.17 -20.47 -7.01
CA PRO A 150 -8.15 -19.24 -7.81
C PRO A 150 -8.93 -18.07 -7.20
N ALA A 151 -8.47 -16.89 -7.60
CA ALA A 151 -9.09 -15.58 -7.45
C ALA A 151 -9.12 -14.98 -6.03
N CYS A 152 -8.00 -14.38 -5.65
CA CYS A 152 -8.09 -12.97 -5.25
C CYS A 152 -8.86 -12.23 -6.35
N SER A 153 -10.15 -11.92 -6.16
CA SER A 153 -10.82 -10.98 -7.04
C SER A 153 -10.32 -9.59 -6.63
N ALA A 154 -9.59 -8.95 -7.53
CA ALA A 154 -9.21 -7.55 -7.45
C ALA A 154 -10.44 -6.62 -7.67
N ALA A 155 -11.62 -7.00 -7.18
CA ALA A 155 -12.88 -6.33 -7.45
C ALA A 155 -13.42 -5.68 -6.17
N SER A 156 -12.80 -4.59 -5.73
CA SER A 156 -13.51 -3.51 -5.01
C SER A 156 -12.68 -2.26 -4.77
N TRP A 157 -11.39 -2.21 -5.14
CA TRP A 157 -10.67 -0.94 -5.14
C TRP A 157 -10.89 -0.17 -6.43
N SER A 158 -12.12 0.31 -6.62
CA SER A 158 -12.43 1.29 -7.66
C SER A 158 -11.99 2.66 -7.17
N ALA A 159 -11.05 3.30 -7.87
CA ALA A 159 -10.72 4.71 -7.69
C ALA A 159 -12.00 5.57 -7.73
N PRO A 160 -12.13 6.64 -6.92
CA PRO A 160 -13.35 7.44 -6.90
C PRO A 160 -13.47 8.25 -8.19
N SER A 161 -14.10 7.66 -9.22
CA SER A 161 -14.58 8.41 -10.38
C SER A 161 -15.76 9.27 -9.92
N ARG A 162 -15.62 10.59 -10.04
CA ARG A 162 -16.71 11.55 -9.84
C ARG A 162 -17.89 11.17 -10.76
N ARG A 163 -18.97 10.66 -10.18
CA ARG A 163 -20.35 10.99 -10.55
C ARG A 163 -21.28 10.47 -9.47
N ARG A 164 -21.85 11.43 -8.74
CA ARG A 164 -22.91 11.22 -7.76
C ARG A 164 -24.21 11.05 -8.53
N SER A 165 -24.71 9.82 -8.61
CA SER A 165 -26.10 9.52 -8.97
C SER A 165 -26.53 8.24 -8.25
N SER A 166 -27.28 8.40 -7.16
CA SER A 166 -28.28 7.41 -6.70
C SER A 166 -29.59 7.75 -7.44
N PRO A 167 -30.56 6.85 -7.70
CA PRO A 167 -30.88 5.64 -6.95
C PRO A 167 -31.24 4.40 -7.81
N SER A 168 -31.73 3.36 -7.13
CA SER A 168 -32.38 2.11 -7.60
C SER A 168 -31.47 0.88 -7.78
N SER A 169 -31.52 0.02 -6.75
CA SER A 169 -31.15 -1.39 -6.84
C SER A 169 -32.05 -2.12 -7.84
N PRO A 170 -31.50 -3.02 -8.68
CA PRO A 170 -32.20 -4.21 -9.09
C PRO A 170 -31.70 -5.41 -8.26
N ALA A 171 -32.65 -6.25 -7.84
CA ALA A 171 -32.42 -7.50 -7.16
C ALA A 171 -31.49 -8.41 -7.98
N VAL A 172 -30.47 -9.00 -7.33
CA VAL A 172 -29.65 -10.06 -7.92
C VAL A 172 -30.46 -11.37 -7.85
N PRO A 173 -30.65 -12.12 -8.95
CA PRO A 173 -31.32 -13.41 -8.90
C PRO A 173 -30.42 -14.43 -8.17
N GLY A 174 -31.02 -15.20 -7.25
CA GLY A 174 -30.32 -16.22 -6.48
C GLY A 174 -29.75 -17.35 -7.36
N CYS A 175 -28.48 -17.67 -7.16
CA CYS A 175 -27.87 -18.88 -7.71
C CYS A 175 -28.38 -20.11 -6.95
N ARG A 176 -29.16 -20.94 -7.65
CA ARG A 176 -29.62 -22.25 -7.21
C ARG A 176 -28.51 -23.27 -7.45
N TRP A 177 -27.94 -23.85 -6.39
CA TRP A 177 -27.05 -25.00 -6.50
C TRP A 177 -27.87 -26.25 -6.86
N ARG A 178 -27.45 -26.97 -7.89
CA ARG A 178 -27.88 -28.36 -8.15
C ARG A 178 -26.68 -29.26 -7.84
N SER A 179 -26.97 -30.30 -7.06
CA SER A 179 -26.11 -31.37 -6.55
C SER A 179 -25.25 -32.04 -7.62
#